data_AF-A0A0F9N6L5-F1
#
_entry.id   AF-A0A0F9N6L5-F1
#
_cell.length_a   1.000
_cell.length_b   1.000
_cell.length_c   1.000
_cell.angle_alpha   90.00
_cell.angle_beta   90.00
_cell.angle_gamma   90.00
#
_symmetry.space_group_name_H-M   'P 1'
#
loop_
_entity.id
_entity.type
_entity.pdbx_description
1 polymer ?
#
loop_
_entity_poly.entity_id
_entity_poly.type
_entity_poly.pdbx_seq_one_letter_code
_entity_poly.pdbx_strand_id
1 'polypeptide(L)'
;MNAVEIEEAISDLALEAFDQDEFPFAFLRAFGNKETTIKRLRAGTTNKSDLGGVLQTNNIHIAVAEAGQVTQTLSKLRQSPATTRSKARFVLSTDGSDFEAEDLETGETVACDFQKFPDHFGFFLPLAGISTVKQVRDSSFDIRATSRLNRLYVELLKD
;
A
#
# COMPACT_ATOMS: atom_id res chain seq x y z
N MET A 1 -1.44 -9.05 12.04
CA MET A 1 -2.26 -7.91 11.63
C MET A 1 -3.47 -8.45 10.91
N ASN A 2 -4.68 -8.04 11.29
CA ASN A 2 -5.93 -8.41 10.63
C ASN A 2 -6.38 -7.31 9.65
N ALA A 3 -7.40 -7.57 8.83
CA ALA A 3 -7.86 -6.62 7.81
C ALA A 3 -8.38 -5.28 8.38
N VAL A 4 -8.93 -5.28 9.60
CA VAL A 4 -9.43 -4.06 10.27
C VAL A 4 -8.28 -3.20 10.76
N GLU A 5 -7.26 -3.81 11.36
CA GLU A 5 -6.03 -3.10 11.78
C GLU A 5 -5.29 -2.48 10.59
N ILE A 6 -5.30 -3.17 9.44
CA ILE A 6 -4.71 -2.65 8.20
C ILE A 6 -5.51 -1.43 7.71
N GLU A 7 -6.85 -1.52 7.69
CA GLU A 7 -7.73 -0.43 7.25
C GLU A 7 -7.62 0.82 8.12
N GLU A 8 -7.46 0.65 9.43
CA GLU A 8 -7.22 1.77 10.34
C GLU A 8 -5.85 2.40 10.08
N ALA A 9 -4.78 1.58 10.00
CA ALA A 9 -3.41 2.08 9.82
C ALA A 9 -3.19 2.87 8.53
N ILE A 10 -3.82 2.45 7.42
CA ILE A 10 -3.75 3.20 6.15
C ILE A 10 -4.64 4.44 6.14
N SER A 11 -5.77 4.41 6.86
CA SER A 11 -6.66 5.58 6.96
C SER A 11 -5.96 6.68 7.74
N ASP A 12 -5.29 6.31 8.83
CA ASP A 12 -4.43 7.22 9.59
C ASP A 12 -3.29 7.76 8.71
N LEU A 13 -2.62 6.89 7.94
CA LEU A 13 -1.55 7.30 7.02
C LEU A 13 -2.00 8.32 5.96
N ALA A 14 -3.24 8.20 5.46
CA ALA A 14 -3.78 9.13 4.47
C ALA A 14 -4.18 10.49 5.05
N LEU A 15 -4.36 10.57 6.38
CA LEU A 15 -4.65 11.83 7.10
C LEU A 15 -3.38 12.58 7.49
N GLU A 16 -2.24 11.89 7.58
CA GLU A 16 -0.94 12.51 7.83
C GLU A 16 -0.48 13.37 6.66
N ALA A 17 0.38 14.36 6.94
CA ALA A 17 1.03 15.13 5.90
C ALA A 17 1.95 14.21 5.09
N PHE A 18 1.85 14.28 3.76
CA PHE A 18 2.64 13.41 2.90
C PHE A 18 4.14 13.68 3.04
N ASP A 19 4.87 12.66 3.50
CA ASP A 19 6.34 12.63 3.57
C ASP A 19 6.86 11.64 2.52
N GLN A 20 7.59 12.18 1.54
CA GLN A 20 8.12 11.42 0.41
C GLN A 20 9.12 10.33 0.83
N ASP A 21 9.92 10.60 1.86
CA ASP A 21 10.97 9.70 2.32
C ASP A 21 10.40 8.61 3.24
N GLU A 22 9.38 8.94 4.03
CA GLU A 22 8.78 8.01 4.98
C GLU A 22 7.61 7.20 4.42
N PHE A 23 6.84 7.73 3.46
CA PHE A 23 5.63 7.11 2.95
C PHE A 23 5.82 5.64 2.53
N PRO A 24 6.83 5.25 1.72
CA PRO A 24 7.00 3.87 1.30
C PRO A 24 7.17 2.91 2.49
N PHE A 25 7.82 3.35 3.56
CA PHE A 25 8.05 2.54 4.75
C PHE A 25 6.82 2.50 5.66
N ALA A 26 6.13 3.62 5.82
CA ALA A 26 4.87 3.69 6.56
C ALA A 26 3.80 2.82 5.90
N PHE A 27 3.67 2.87 4.58
CA PHE A 27 2.80 1.99 3.80
C PHE A 27 3.11 0.52 4.06
N LEU A 28 4.38 0.10 3.95
CA LEU A 28 4.77 -1.29 4.22
C LEU A 28 4.47 -1.72 5.66
N ARG A 29 4.65 -0.81 6.62
CA ARG A 29 4.35 -1.05 8.04
C ARG A 29 2.85 -1.27 8.25
N ALA A 30 1.99 -0.50 7.57
CA ALA A 30 0.54 -0.66 7.61
C ALA A 30 0.06 -2.02 7.08
N PHE A 31 0.84 -2.68 6.22
CA PHE A 31 0.59 -4.07 5.77
C PHE A 31 1.34 -5.14 6.58
N GLY A 32 1.86 -4.78 7.76
CA GLY A 32 2.42 -5.75 8.71
C GLY A 32 3.91 -6.07 8.53
N ASN A 33 4.66 -5.28 7.77
CA ASN A 33 6.12 -5.45 7.70
C ASN A 33 6.77 -5.18 9.06
N LYS A 34 7.61 -6.11 9.51
CA LYS A 34 8.37 -5.96 10.76
C LYS A 34 9.37 -4.83 10.65
N GLU A 35 9.60 -4.13 11.77
CA GLU A 35 10.55 -3.02 11.86
C GLU A 35 11.98 -3.40 11.43
N THR A 36 12.40 -4.65 11.67
CA THR A 36 13.69 -5.16 11.20
C THR A 36 13.78 -5.24 9.68
N THR A 37 12.69 -5.57 8.99
CA THR A 37 12.61 -5.58 7.52
C THR A 37 12.66 -4.15 6.99
N ILE A 38 11.88 -3.24 7.58
CA ILE A 38 11.87 -1.82 7.23
C ILE A 38 13.28 -1.21 7.35
N LYS A 39 13.97 -1.46 8.47
CA LYS A 39 15.35 -0.98 8.67
C LYS A 39 16.32 -1.50 7.61
N ARG A 40 16.21 -2.77 7.19
CA ARG A 40 17.07 -3.33 6.14
C ARG A 40 16.78 -2.77 4.75
N LEU A 41 15.51 -2.45 4.46
CA LEU A 41 15.11 -1.76 3.23
C LEU A 41 15.67 -0.34 3.22
N ARG A 42 15.52 0.40 4.33
CA ARG A 42 16.05 1.75 4.50
C ARG A 42 17.57 1.81 4.40
N ALA A 43 18.27 0.85 5.00
CA ALA A 43 19.72 0.74 4.94
C ALA A 43 20.25 0.27 3.57
N GLY A 44 19.39 -0.03 2.59
CA GLY A 44 19.80 -0.51 1.27
C GLY A 44 20.30 -1.96 1.24
N THR A 45 20.29 -2.69 2.36
CA THR A 45 20.83 -4.06 2.42
C THR A 45 20.01 -5.03 1.58
N THR A 46 18.68 -4.87 1.60
CA THR A 46 17.74 -5.69 0.82
C THR A 46 16.98 -4.91 -0.24
N ASN A 47 17.04 -3.58 -0.19
CA ASN A 47 16.42 -2.74 -1.21
C ASN A 47 17.33 -2.68 -2.43
N LYS A 48 16.87 -3.26 -3.54
CA LYS A 48 17.59 -3.30 -4.83
C LYS A 48 16.85 -2.50 -5.90
N SER A 49 16.11 -1.47 -5.51
CA SER A 49 15.46 -0.56 -6.45
C SER A 49 16.49 0.08 -7.36
N ASP A 50 16.24 0.07 -8.66
CA ASP A 50 17.00 0.76 -9.69
C ASP A 50 16.45 2.16 -10.03
N LEU A 51 15.34 2.54 -9.38
CA LEU A 51 14.61 3.79 -9.63
C LEU A 51 14.57 4.72 -8.42
N GLY A 52 15.42 4.49 -7.41
CA GLY A 52 15.52 5.35 -6.23
C GLY A 52 14.37 5.19 -5.22
N GLY A 53 13.61 4.10 -5.31
CA GLY A 53 12.48 3.81 -4.44
C GLY A 53 12.74 2.67 -3.44
N VAL A 54 11.66 2.02 -2.99
CA VAL A 54 11.70 0.86 -2.10
C VAL A 54 11.26 -0.39 -2.85
N LEU A 55 12.18 -1.33 -3.03
CA LEU A 55 11.90 -2.64 -3.62
C LEU A 55 11.97 -3.73 -2.57
N GLN A 56 10.84 -4.39 -2.33
CA GLN A 56 10.74 -5.58 -1.50
C GLN A 56 10.49 -6.82 -2.38
N THR A 57 11.47 -7.73 -2.39
CA THR A 57 11.42 -8.98 -3.16
C THR A 57 10.14 -9.77 -2.88
N ASN A 58 9.51 -10.29 -3.94
CA ASN A 58 8.25 -11.04 -3.96
C ASN A 58 7.00 -10.25 -3.54
N ASN A 59 7.12 -8.97 -3.19
CA ASN A 59 6.02 -8.18 -2.64
C ASN A 59 5.71 -6.97 -3.52
N ILE A 60 6.51 -5.90 -3.42
CA ILE A 60 6.16 -4.62 -4.03
C ILE A 60 7.39 -3.79 -4.40
N HIS A 61 7.27 -2.99 -5.46
CA HIS A 61 8.20 -1.92 -5.82
C HIS A 61 7.48 -0.57 -5.75
N ILE A 62 7.91 0.29 -4.83
CA ILE A 62 7.34 1.61 -4.59
C ILE A 62 8.33 2.66 -5.06
N ALA A 63 7.89 3.66 -5.83
CA ALA A 63 8.67 4.88 -6.06
C ALA A 63 7.79 6.12 -5.97
N VAL A 64 8.24 7.08 -5.16
CA VAL A 64 7.62 8.40 -5.08
C VAL A 64 8.02 9.18 -6.33
N ALA A 65 7.02 9.76 -6.99
CA ALA A 65 7.19 10.52 -8.22
C ALA A 65 7.31 12.01 -7.91
N GLU A 66 7.88 12.75 -8.86
CA GLU A 66 7.70 14.20 -8.92
C GLU A 66 6.23 14.54 -9.22
N ALA A 67 5.80 15.75 -8.82
CA ALA A 67 4.43 16.21 -9.01
C ALA A 67 3.96 16.06 -10.47
N GLY A 68 2.86 15.34 -10.68
CA GLY A 68 2.27 15.06 -12.00
C GLY A 68 3.03 14.03 -12.84
N GLN A 69 4.02 13.32 -12.28
CA GLN A 69 4.79 12.26 -12.96
C GLN A 69 4.45 10.85 -12.47
N VAL A 70 3.34 10.68 -11.75
CA VAL A 70 2.93 9.40 -11.14
C VAL A 70 2.78 8.30 -12.20
N THR A 71 1.97 8.51 -13.25
CA THR A 71 1.77 7.53 -14.33
C THR A 71 3.06 7.16 -15.06
N GLN A 72 3.94 8.15 -15.30
CA GLN A 72 5.23 7.91 -15.95
C GLN A 72 6.14 7.05 -15.04
N THR A 73 6.15 7.33 -13.75
CA THR A 73 6.95 6.61 -12.76
C THR A 73 6.43 5.19 -12.56
N LEU A 74 5.11 5.00 -12.53
CA LEU A 74 4.49 3.68 -12.51
C LEU A 74 4.88 2.85 -13.74
N SER A 75 4.87 3.46 -14.92
CA SER A 75 5.30 2.81 -16.15
C SER A 75 6.78 2.40 -16.11
N LYS A 76 7.66 3.25 -15.55
CA LYS A 76 9.08 2.92 -15.32
C LYS A 76 9.23 1.76 -14.33
N LEU A 77 8.48 1.77 -13.23
CA LEU A 77 8.47 0.69 -12.24
C LEU A 77 8.06 -0.64 -12.88
N ARG A 78 7.02 -0.65 -13.70
CA ARG A 78 6.56 -1.85 -14.41
C ARG A 78 7.60 -2.41 -15.38
N GLN A 79 8.31 -1.53 -16.09
CA GLN A 79 9.33 -1.92 -17.08
C GLN A 79 10.70 -2.20 -16.48
N SER A 80 10.90 -1.91 -15.18
CA SER A 80 12.19 -2.07 -14.51
C SER A 80 12.65 -3.54 -14.49
N PRO A 81 13.90 -3.82 -14.91
CA PRO A 81 14.50 -5.14 -14.74
C PRO A 81 14.59 -5.57 -13.28
N ALA A 82 14.78 -4.63 -12.34
CA ALA A 82 14.82 -4.94 -10.90
C ALA A 82 13.47 -5.41 -10.38
N THR A 83 12.36 -4.82 -10.83
CA THR A 83 10.98 -5.27 -10.53
C THR A 83 10.79 -6.73 -10.93
N THR A 84 11.13 -7.06 -12.18
CA THR A 84 11.00 -8.40 -12.73
C THR A 84 11.89 -9.39 -12.00
N ARG A 85 13.18 -9.05 -11.81
CA ARG A 85 14.17 -9.92 -11.15
C ARG A 85 13.80 -10.20 -9.69
N SER A 86 13.24 -9.21 -9.01
CA SER A 86 12.81 -9.34 -7.62
C SER A 86 11.42 -9.93 -7.48
N LYS A 87 10.75 -10.27 -8.60
CA LYS A 87 9.40 -10.84 -8.65
C LYS A 87 8.40 -10.00 -7.85
N ALA A 88 8.50 -8.68 -7.93
CA ALA A 88 7.54 -7.81 -7.26
C ALA A 88 6.13 -8.14 -7.78
N ARG A 89 5.18 -8.33 -6.87
CA ARG A 89 3.78 -8.55 -7.24
C ARG A 89 3.11 -7.22 -7.56
N PHE A 90 3.36 -6.20 -6.75
CA PHE A 90 2.78 -4.88 -6.93
C PHE A 90 3.82 -3.86 -7.39
N VAL A 91 3.38 -2.87 -8.16
CA VAL A 91 4.10 -1.61 -8.36
C VAL A 91 3.20 -0.47 -7.89
N LEU A 92 3.79 0.55 -7.27
CA LEU A 92 3.07 1.69 -6.71
C LEU A 92 3.86 2.96 -6.93
N SER A 93 3.18 4.00 -7.40
CA SER A 93 3.72 5.35 -7.49
C SER A 93 2.75 6.38 -6.93
N THR A 94 3.30 7.42 -6.32
CA THR A 94 2.53 8.55 -5.80
C THR A 94 3.43 9.78 -5.70
N ASP A 95 2.86 10.96 -5.84
CA ASP A 95 3.51 12.26 -5.57
C ASP A 95 2.90 12.97 -4.35
N GLY A 96 2.02 12.29 -3.60
CA GLY A 96 1.27 12.81 -2.46
C GLY A 96 -0.06 13.48 -2.81
N SER A 97 -0.33 13.70 -4.10
CA SER A 97 -1.63 14.17 -4.60
C SER A 97 -2.34 13.06 -5.36
N ASP A 98 -1.63 12.39 -6.26
CA ASP A 98 -2.10 11.25 -7.03
C ASP A 98 -1.50 9.95 -6.49
N PHE A 99 -2.27 8.86 -6.58
CA PHE A 99 -1.86 7.52 -6.19
C PHE A 99 -2.22 6.54 -7.29
N GLU A 100 -1.22 5.84 -7.81
CA GLU A 100 -1.43 4.78 -8.78
C GLU A 100 -0.70 3.50 -8.40
N ALA A 101 -1.31 2.35 -8.67
CA ALA A 101 -0.72 1.05 -8.45
C ALA A 101 -1.21 0.00 -9.44
N GLU A 102 -0.41 -1.04 -9.64
CA GLU A 102 -0.73 -2.20 -10.49
C GLU A 102 -0.34 -3.50 -9.78
N ASP A 103 -1.20 -4.51 -9.82
CA ASP A 103 -0.89 -5.89 -9.46
C ASP A 103 -0.40 -6.58 -10.72
N LEU A 104 0.90 -6.83 -10.82
CA LEU A 104 1.56 -7.44 -11.97
C LEU A 104 1.17 -8.91 -12.18
N GLU A 105 0.58 -9.56 -11.17
CA GLU A 105 0.09 -10.94 -11.28
C GLU A 105 -1.30 -10.99 -11.93
N THR A 106 -2.19 -10.05 -11.59
CA THR A 106 -3.57 -10.03 -12.10
C THR A 106 -3.81 -9.02 -13.23
N GLY A 107 -2.93 -8.04 -13.39
CA GLY A 107 -3.08 -6.89 -14.29
C GLY A 107 -4.07 -5.83 -13.79
N GLU A 108 -4.58 -5.95 -12.58
CA GLU A 108 -5.51 -4.98 -11.99
C GLU A 108 -4.78 -3.69 -11.59
N THR A 109 -5.46 -2.57 -11.73
CA THR A 109 -4.90 -1.23 -11.44
C THR A 109 -5.78 -0.46 -10.49
N VAL A 110 -5.15 0.44 -9.75
CA VAL A 110 -5.80 1.46 -8.91
C VAL A 110 -5.23 2.81 -9.32
N ALA A 111 -6.09 3.78 -9.55
CA ALA A 111 -5.73 5.18 -9.79
C ALA A 111 -6.75 6.06 -9.06
N CYS A 112 -6.29 6.88 -8.13
CA CYS A 112 -7.13 7.71 -7.28
C CYS A 112 -6.34 8.88 -6.69
N ASP A 113 -7.06 9.86 -6.13
CA ASP A 113 -6.43 10.87 -5.26
C ASP A 113 -5.78 10.17 -4.06
N PHE A 114 -4.64 10.68 -3.60
CA PHE A 114 -3.91 10.13 -2.46
C PHE A 114 -4.80 9.95 -1.24
N GLN A 115 -5.61 10.96 -0.89
CA GLN A 115 -6.52 10.87 0.28
C GLN A 115 -7.56 9.75 0.19
N LYS A 116 -7.82 9.21 -1.00
CA LYS A 116 -8.80 8.13 -1.25
C LYS A 116 -8.15 6.76 -1.41
N PHE A 117 -6.83 6.63 -1.44
CA PHE A 117 -6.18 5.32 -1.55
C PHE A 117 -6.62 4.32 -0.45
N PRO A 118 -6.96 4.74 0.80
CA PRO A 118 -7.49 3.82 1.81
C PRO A 118 -8.75 3.07 1.35
N ASP A 119 -9.54 3.67 0.45
CA ASP A 119 -10.73 3.04 -0.12
C ASP A 119 -10.41 1.77 -0.92
N HIS A 120 -9.17 1.64 -1.36
CA HIS A 120 -8.68 0.57 -2.21
C HIS A 120 -7.80 -0.43 -1.47
N PHE A 121 -7.73 -0.40 -0.13
CA PHE A 121 -6.80 -1.25 0.62
C PHE A 121 -6.95 -2.76 0.41
N GLY A 122 -8.18 -3.19 0.10
CA GLY A 122 -8.47 -4.57 -0.27
C GLY A 122 -7.62 -5.08 -1.43
N PHE A 123 -7.17 -4.19 -2.32
CA PHE A 123 -6.23 -4.48 -3.40
C PHE A 123 -4.87 -4.97 -2.89
N PHE A 124 -4.40 -4.44 -1.75
CA PHE A 124 -3.08 -4.70 -1.19
C PHE A 124 -3.07 -5.74 -0.06
N LEU A 125 -4.22 -6.29 0.35
CA LEU A 125 -4.30 -7.35 1.37
C LEU A 125 -3.40 -8.56 1.12
N PRO A 126 -3.10 -8.97 -0.14
CA PRO A 126 -2.10 -10.01 -0.38
C PRO A 126 -0.70 -9.68 0.17
N LEU A 127 -0.32 -8.40 0.33
CA LEU A 127 0.94 -8.00 0.98
C LEU A 127 1.00 -8.44 2.44
N ALA A 128 -0.14 -8.50 3.11
CA ALA A 128 -0.27 -8.97 4.49
C ALA A 128 -0.44 -10.50 4.57
N GLY A 129 -0.36 -11.22 3.44
CA GLY A 129 -0.63 -12.66 3.37
C GLY A 129 -2.12 -13.01 3.49
N ILE A 130 -3.00 -12.02 3.34
CA ILE A 130 -4.45 -12.21 3.42
C ILE A 130 -4.98 -12.39 1.99
N SER A 131 -5.32 -13.63 1.64
CA SER A 131 -5.98 -13.94 0.38
C SER A 131 -7.45 -13.54 0.46
N THR A 132 -7.84 -12.45 -0.19
CA THR A 132 -9.26 -12.12 -0.36
C THR A 132 -9.87 -13.08 -1.37
N VAL A 133 -10.87 -13.87 -0.95
CA VAL A 133 -11.83 -14.44 -1.90
C VAL A 133 -12.51 -13.24 -2.58
N LYS A 134 -12.68 -13.25 -3.92
CA LYS A 134 -13.22 -12.12 -4.72
C LYS A 134 -14.43 -11.40 -4.09
N GLN A 135 -15.25 -12.10 -3.31
CA GLN A 135 -16.41 -11.55 -2.58
C GLN A 135 -16.08 -10.55 -1.45
N VAL A 136 -14.87 -10.57 -0.88
CA VAL A 136 -14.46 -9.60 0.17
C VAL A 136 -14.04 -8.24 -0.41
N ARG A 137 -13.72 -8.19 -1.71
CA ARG A 137 -13.36 -6.94 -2.41
C ARG A 137 -14.57 -6.04 -2.63
N ASP A 138 -15.70 -6.59 -3.07
CA ASP A 138 -16.98 -5.86 -3.12
C ASP A 138 -17.47 -5.48 -1.71
N SER A 139 -17.19 -6.32 -0.71
CA SER A 139 -17.52 -6.03 0.69
C SER A 139 -16.54 -5.07 1.37
N SER A 140 -15.53 -4.48 0.72
CA SER A 140 -14.71 -3.44 1.36
C SER A 140 -15.52 -2.17 1.67
N PHE A 141 -16.63 -1.96 0.93
CA PHE A 141 -17.68 -1.02 1.27
C PHE A 141 -18.51 -1.49 2.49
N ASP A 142 -18.92 -2.76 2.53
CA ASP A 142 -19.75 -3.33 3.60
C ASP A 142 -18.99 -3.56 4.93
N ILE A 143 -17.68 -3.83 4.87
CA ILE A 143 -16.79 -3.96 6.02
C ILE A 143 -16.67 -2.61 6.72
N ARG A 144 -16.67 -1.49 5.99
CA ARG A 144 -16.69 -0.15 6.59
C ARG A 144 -18.02 0.24 7.19
N ALA A 145 -19.14 -0.20 6.61
CA ALA A 145 -20.45 -0.07 7.25
C ALA A 145 -20.48 -0.84 8.58
N THR A 146 -19.83 -2.01 8.63
CA THR A 146 -19.77 -2.86 9.83
C THR A 146 -18.74 -2.39 10.86
N SER A 147 -17.57 -1.88 10.43
CA SER A 147 -16.51 -1.40 11.34
C SER A 147 -16.92 -0.11 12.05
N ARG A 148 -17.60 0.81 11.37
CA ARG A 148 -18.21 2.01 11.98
C ARG A 148 -19.25 1.65 13.03
N LEU A 149 -20.08 0.61 12.78
CA LEU A 149 -21.07 0.13 13.74
C LEU A 149 -20.44 -0.54 14.97
N ASN A 150 -19.40 -1.35 14.79
CA ASN A 150 -18.66 -1.95 15.90
C ASN A 150 -17.94 -0.91 16.77
N ARG A 151 -17.38 0.15 16.15
CA ARG A 151 -16.77 1.27 16.89
C ARG A 151 -17.80 1.97 17.78
N LEU A 152 -18.99 2.24 17.25
CA LEU A 152 -20.11 2.83 18.02
C LEU A 152 -20.55 1.93 19.19
N TYR A 153 -20.59 0.61 18.97
CA TYR A 153 -21.01 -0.36 20.00
C TYR A 153 -20.00 -0.47 21.15
N VAL A 154 -18.70 -0.46 20.85
CA VAL A 154 -17.63 -0.49 21.85
C VAL A 154 -17.56 0.81 22.63
N GLU A 155 -17.86 1.94 22.01
CA GLU A 155 -17.87 3.26 22.67
C GLU A 155 -19.06 3.40 23.64
N LEU A 156 -20.21 2.80 23.33
CA LEU A 156 -21.39 2.74 24.20
C LEU A 156 -21.27 1.77 25.40
N LEU A 157 -20.29 0.87 25.39
CA LEU A 157 -19.99 -0.08 26.48
C LEU A 157 -18.94 0.44 27.47
N LYS A 158 -18.42 1.65 27.25
CA LYS A 158 -17.41 2.29 28.11
C LYS A 158 -17.99 3.29 29.12
N ASP A 159 -19.32 3.42 29.18
CA ASP A 159 -20.10 3.99 30.28
C ASP A 159 -20.92 2.89 30.98
#